data_AF-A0A817PZW6-F1
#
_entry.id   AF-A0A817PZW6-F1
#
_cell.length_a   1.000
_cell.length_b   1.000
_cell.length_c   1.000
_cell.angle_alpha   90.00
_cell.angle_beta   90.00
_cell.angle_gamma   90.00
#
_symmetry.space_group_name_H-M   'P 1'
#
loop_
_entity.id
_entity.type
_entity.pdbx_description
1 polymer ?
#
loop_
_entity_poly.entity_id
_entity_poly.type
_entity_poly.pdbx_seq_one_letter_code
_entity_poly.pdbx_strand_id
1 'polypeptide(L)'
;MMWRNGLKHSYRSINSNGIIVSDFIDEISPIEVIVKRYCQGTDKNSYYDILENENIVLPNSNGEYLCGPYVRLDWRNPNHISPKTRKSLNENPYYYIYEQAVGKEEFFNKILANKLCAIPFVDKNITEDLVTHLIDVKQPKLSALKMFMIIQSILIEYFTKNKFHQTELSTYNSYFYTDEIGKLLMNTQLNIPTNLQELWLMIRDRFAEEQLEIKIIRQSGRSLCVKGEIIDQNKFCKYFDHDENIKLSLFPSKPKDMPWLLASKRVIHLVTFETVVKNYPTVYIILHEVADPNICLALLCRKGACIEPKKSTHQNKSLIAAEHVSHVTRFFEQININPSTYHLDRVTGSSEGYLVNTDLYLLADAIVESYLTKTTNTHCTLWNGVVKR
;
A
#
# COMPACT_ATOMS: atom_id res chain seq x y z
N MET A 1 -3.81 -14.40 4.33
CA MET A 1 -2.42 -14.25 4.79
C MET A 1 -1.97 -15.46 5.60
N MET A 2 -2.66 -15.83 6.69
CA MET A 2 -2.31 -17.00 7.51
C MET A 2 -2.31 -18.33 6.72
N TRP A 3 -3.38 -18.65 5.97
CA TRP A 3 -3.44 -19.88 5.15
C TRP A 3 -2.31 -19.98 4.10
N ARG A 4 -1.92 -18.84 3.51
CA ARG A 4 -0.84 -18.78 2.50
C ARG A 4 0.54 -19.11 3.09
N ASN A 5 0.70 -19.07 4.42
CA ASN A 5 1.91 -19.46 5.13
C ASN A 5 1.78 -20.86 5.76
N GLY A 6 0.84 -21.68 5.27
CA GLY A 6 0.59 -23.02 5.81
C GLY A 6 -0.11 -23.02 7.18
N LEU A 7 -0.50 -21.86 7.70
CA LEU A 7 -1.16 -21.75 8.99
C LEU A 7 -2.65 -22.00 8.83
N LYS A 8 -3.06 -23.21 9.22
CA LYS A 8 -4.47 -23.59 9.31
C LYS A 8 -5.12 -22.83 10.47
N HIS A 9 -6.14 -22.05 10.17
CA HIS A 9 -6.81 -21.18 11.14
C HIS A 9 -8.29 -21.04 10.81
N SER A 10 -9.09 -20.67 11.81
CA SER A 10 -10.47 -20.22 11.66
C SER A 10 -10.62 -18.84 12.28
N TYR A 11 -11.51 -18.03 11.73
CA TYR A 11 -11.87 -16.74 12.32
C TYR A 11 -12.99 -16.97 13.33
N ARG A 12 -12.79 -16.53 14.58
CA ARG A 12 -13.71 -16.76 15.70
C ARG A 12 -14.63 -15.59 15.94
N SER A 13 -14.10 -14.38 15.88
CA SER A 13 -14.88 -13.17 16.14
C SER A 13 -14.18 -11.93 15.59
N ILE A 14 -14.94 -10.85 15.47
CA ILE A 14 -14.42 -9.49 15.36
C ILE A 14 -14.87 -8.73 16.61
N ASN A 15 -14.03 -7.86 17.17
CA ASN A 15 -14.48 -6.94 18.21
C ASN A 15 -14.88 -5.57 17.62
N SER A 16 -15.42 -4.69 18.47
CA SER A 16 -15.84 -3.34 18.08
C SER A 16 -14.72 -2.46 17.51
N ASN A 17 -13.46 -2.86 17.63
CA ASN A 17 -12.30 -2.12 17.10
C ASN A 17 -11.84 -2.66 15.74
N GLY A 18 -12.57 -3.61 15.15
CA GLY A 18 -12.18 -4.28 13.90
C GLY A 18 -11.12 -5.36 14.06
N ILE A 19 -10.76 -5.74 15.30
CA ILE A 19 -9.76 -6.80 15.54
C ILE A 19 -10.41 -8.15 15.31
N ILE A 20 -9.85 -8.91 14.38
CA ILE A 20 -10.28 -10.28 14.07
C ILE A 20 -9.50 -11.25 14.96
N VAL A 21 -10.22 -12.01 15.79
CA VAL A 21 -9.67 -13.12 16.56
C VAL A 21 -9.71 -14.36 15.69
N SER A 22 -8.59 -15.07 15.60
CA SER A 22 -8.49 -16.34 14.89
C SER A 22 -7.85 -17.41 15.77
N ASP A 23 -8.38 -18.62 15.71
CA ASP A 23 -7.81 -19.79 16.37
C ASP A 23 -7.04 -20.63 15.34
N PHE A 24 -5.89 -21.17 15.73
CA PHE A 24 -5.25 -22.23 14.95
C PHE A 24 -6.08 -23.50 15.06
N ILE A 25 -6.29 -24.18 13.95
CA ILE A 25 -7.06 -25.42 13.91
C ILE A 25 -6.26 -26.47 13.14
N ASP A 26 -6.04 -27.62 13.75
CA ASP A 26 -5.25 -28.70 13.15
C ASP A 26 -5.95 -29.32 11.93
N GLU A 27 -7.28 -29.39 12.02
CA GLU A 27 -8.16 -29.91 10.99
C GLU A 27 -9.18 -28.86 10.58
N ILE A 28 -9.09 -28.45 9.32
CA ILE A 28 -10.07 -27.55 8.72
C ILE A 28 -11.17 -28.42 8.13
N SER A 29 -12.41 -28.19 8.55
CA SER A 29 -13.57 -28.84 7.94
C SER A 29 -13.54 -28.63 6.42
N PRO A 30 -13.77 -29.67 5.60
CA PRO A 30 -13.87 -29.53 4.16
C PRO A 30 -15.11 -28.74 3.74
N ILE A 31 -15.94 -28.32 4.69
CA ILE A 31 -17.12 -27.48 4.48
C ILE A 31 -16.79 -26.04 4.88
N GLU A 32 -17.22 -25.10 4.06
CA GLU A 32 -17.25 -23.68 4.41
C GLU A 32 -18.69 -23.19 4.56
N VAL A 33 -18.90 -22.32 5.54
CA VAL A 33 -20.19 -21.65 5.76
C VAL A 33 -20.05 -20.24 5.22
N ILE A 34 -20.81 -19.93 4.18
CA ILE A 34 -20.74 -18.64 3.50
C ILE A 34 -22.02 -17.86 3.78
N VAL A 35 -21.85 -16.59 4.14
CA VAL A 35 -22.94 -15.63 4.26
C VAL A 35 -22.85 -14.64 3.10
N LYS A 36 -23.92 -14.52 2.30
CA LYS A 36 -24.04 -13.57 1.20
C LYS A 36 -25.22 -12.64 1.41
N ARG A 37 -25.00 -11.33 1.41
CA ARG A 37 -26.08 -10.33 1.42
C ARG A 37 -26.58 -9.99 0.02
N TYR A 38 -25.68 -10.00 -0.95
CA TYR A 38 -25.97 -9.73 -2.34
C TYR A 38 -25.81 -11.01 -3.16
N CYS A 39 -26.71 -11.22 -4.12
CA CYS A 39 -26.67 -12.21 -5.18
C CYS A 39 -25.60 -11.85 -6.22
N GLN A 40 -24.41 -11.55 -5.73
CA GLN A 40 -23.25 -11.36 -6.56
C GLN A 40 -22.50 -12.67 -6.69
N GLY A 41 -22.23 -12.99 -7.95
CA GLY A 41 -21.27 -13.99 -8.32
C GLY A 41 -19.95 -13.81 -7.60
N THR A 42 -19.21 -14.90 -7.41
CA THR A 42 -17.76 -14.76 -7.36
C THR A 42 -17.26 -14.37 -8.75
N ASP A 43 -16.03 -13.89 -8.86
CA ASP A 43 -15.29 -13.68 -10.11
C ASP A 43 -15.37 -14.87 -11.10
N LYS A 44 -15.79 -16.04 -10.62
CA LYS A 44 -15.88 -17.31 -11.33
C LYS A 44 -17.30 -17.71 -11.77
N ASN A 45 -18.37 -17.06 -11.26
CA ASN A 45 -19.74 -17.42 -11.59
C ASN A 45 -20.65 -16.20 -11.60
N SER A 46 -21.16 -15.79 -12.77
CA SER A 46 -22.32 -14.91 -12.82
C SER A 46 -23.59 -15.76 -12.61
N TYR A 47 -24.46 -15.36 -11.67
CA TYR A 47 -25.78 -15.96 -11.54
C TYR A 47 -26.69 -15.41 -12.65
N TYR A 48 -26.59 -15.99 -13.84
CA TYR A 48 -27.45 -15.64 -14.97
C TYR A 48 -28.92 -15.84 -14.55
N ASP A 49 -29.77 -14.86 -14.86
CA ASP A 49 -31.23 -14.82 -14.63
C ASP A 49 -31.72 -14.79 -13.17
N ILE A 50 -30.87 -15.10 -12.17
CA ILE A 50 -31.26 -15.02 -10.74
C ILE A 50 -31.35 -13.56 -10.27
N LEU A 51 -30.47 -12.68 -10.78
CA LEU A 51 -30.49 -11.26 -10.45
C LEU A 51 -31.80 -10.57 -10.83
N GLU A 52 -32.51 -11.10 -11.83
CA GLU A 52 -33.80 -10.60 -12.31
C GLU A 52 -35.00 -11.29 -11.63
N ASN A 53 -34.76 -12.30 -10.80
CA ASN A 53 -35.84 -13.02 -10.12
C ASN A 53 -36.28 -12.29 -8.85
N GLU A 54 -37.37 -11.52 -8.96
CA GLU A 54 -37.96 -10.73 -7.87
C GLU A 54 -38.44 -11.58 -6.67
N ASN A 55 -38.58 -12.90 -6.82
CA ASN A 55 -38.90 -13.79 -5.70
C ASN A 55 -37.67 -14.14 -4.84
N ILE A 56 -36.46 -13.84 -5.34
CA ILE A 56 -35.18 -14.19 -4.69
C ILE A 56 -34.43 -12.92 -4.31
N VAL A 57 -34.46 -11.91 -5.17
CA VAL A 57 -33.71 -10.66 -5.06
C VAL A 57 -34.69 -9.49 -4.88
N LEU A 58 -34.37 -8.56 -3.97
CA LEU A 58 -35.13 -7.33 -3.79
C LEU A 58 -35.13 -6.52 -5.11
N PRO A 59 -36.29 -6.15 -5.67
CA PRO A 59 -36.34 -5.27 -6.83
C PRO A 59 -35.59 -3.96 -6.55
N ASN A 60 -34.80 -3.47 -7.52
CA ASN A 60 -34.02 -2.22 -7.43
C ASN A 60 -32.89 -2.19 -6.37
N SER A 61 -32.42 -3.34 -5.88
CA SER A 61 -31.47 -3.41 -4.74
C SER A 61 -30.00 -3.72 -5.09
N ASN A 62 -29.58 -3.53 -6.34
CA ASN A 62 -28.25 -3.97 -6.83
C ASN A 62 -27.95 -5.46 -6.51
N GLY A 63 -28.98 -6.30 -6.48
CA GLY A 63 -28.85 -7.73 -6.25
C GLY A 63 -28.96 -8.16 -4.78
N GLU A 64 -29.48 -7.36 -3.86
CA GLU A 64 -29.69 -7.78 -2.47
C GLU A 64 -30.74 -8.91 -2.37
N TYR A 65 -30.49 -9.93 -1.54
CA TYR A 65 -31.45 -11.01 -1.36
C TYR A 65 -32.72 -10.54 -0.63
N LEU A 66 -33.90 -10.98 -1.10
CA LEU A 66 -35.23 -10.65 -0.55
C LEU A 66 -35.37 -10.96 0.95
N CYS A 67 -34.82 -12.10 1.37
CA CYS A 67 -34.92 -12.56 2.75
C CYS A 67 -33.73 -12.14 3.63
N GLY A 68 -32.95 -11.13 3.20
CA GLY A 68 -31.72 -10.71 3.87
C GLY A 68 -30.55 -11.65 3.63
N PRO A 69 -29.50 -11.61 4.46
CA PRO A 69 -28.29 -12.41 4.26
C PRO A 69 -28.57 -13.91 4.17
N TYR A 70 -28.23 -14.49 3.03
CA TYR A 70 -28.37 -15.91 2.74
C TYR A 70 -27.15 -16.68 3.24
N VAL A 71 -27.37 -17.76 4.00
CA VAL A 71 -26.31 -18.64 4.49
C VAL A 71 -26.34 -19.97 3.74
N ARG A 72 -25.23 -20.32 3.09
CA ARG A 72 -25.04 -21.59 2.37
C ARG A 72 -23.82 -22.35 2.85
N LEU A 73 -23.77 -23.62 2.51
CA LEU A 73 -22.64 -24.50 2.76
C LEU A 73 -21.98 -24.78 1.41
N ASP A 74 -20.68 -24.52 1.28
CA ASP A 74 -19.93 -24.87 0.09
C ASP A 74 -18.84 -25.88 0.47
N TRP A 75 -18.38 -26.65 -0.51
CA TRP A 75 -17.17 -27.43 -0.33
C TRP A 75 -15.99 -26.46 -0.35
N ARG A 76 -15.07 -26.59 0.59
CA ARG A 76 -13.74 -25.98 0.52
C ARG A 76 -12.95 -26.65 -0.60
N ASN A 77 -13.30 -26.29 -1.82
CA ASN A 77 -12.78 -26.91 -3.02
C ASN A 77 -11.59 -26.14 -3.55
N PRO A 78 -10.71 -26.81 -4.32
CA PRO A 78 -9.74 -26.09 -5.10
C PRO A 78 -10.45 -25.14 -6.07
N ASN A 79 -10.03 -23.87 -6.09
CA ASN A 79 -10.64 -22.84 -6.94
C ASN A 79 -10.71 -23.26 -8.42
N HIS A 80 -9.72 -24.02 -8.89
CA HIS A 80 -9.58 -24.46 -10.27
C HIS A 80 -8.89 -25.82 -10.30
N ILE A 81 -9.28 -26.66 -11.26
CA ILE A 81 -8.60 -27.91 -11.57
C ILE A 81 -7.93 -27.84 -12.94
N SER A 82 -6.85 -28.59 -13.13
CA SER A 82 -6.26 -28.74 -14.46
C SER A 82 -7.19 -29.58 -15.34
N PRO A 83 -7.52 -29.14 -16.57
CA PRO A 83 -8.25 -29.96 -17.53
C PRO A 83 -7.56 -31.30 -17.82
N LYS A 84 -6.22 -31.31 -17.80
CA LYS A 84 -5.39 -32.46 -18.17
C LYS A 84 -5.24 -33.47 -17.05
N THR A 85 -4.94 -33.02 -15.83
CA THR A 85 -4.65 -33.92 -14.70
C THR A 85 -5.84 -34.15 -13.78
N ARG A 86 -6.89 -33.32 -13.88
CA ARG A 86 -8.05 -33.28 -12.98
C ARG A 86 -7.70 -33.04 -11.50
N LYS A 87 -6.44 -32.69 -11.21
CA LYS A 87 -5.98 -32.28 -9.89
C LYS A 87 -6.20 -30.78 -9.68
N SER A 88 -6.25 -30.37 -8.42
CA SER A 88 -6.27 -28.95 -8.08
C SER A 88 -5.06 -28.23 -8.67
N LEU A 89 -5.26 -27.03 -9.19
CA LEU A 89 -4.14 -26.19 -9.59
C LEU A 89 -3.30 -25.75 -8.38
N ASN A 90 -3.91 -25.51 -7.21
CA ASN A 90 -3.16 -25.07 -6.02
C ASN A 90 -2.33 -26.19 -5.37
N GLU A 91 -2.55 -27.45 -5.75
CA GLU A 91 -1.68 -28.58 -5.38
C GLU A 91 -0.40 -28.61 -6.21
N ASN A 92 -0.31 -27.84 -7.30
CA ASN A 92 0.92 -27.69 -8.04
C ASN A 92 1.93 -26.90 -7.20
N PRO A 93 3.13 -27.45 -6.90
CA PRO A 93 4.13 -26.78 -6.07
C PRO A 93 4.58 -25.42 -6.65
N TYR A 94 4.40 -25.20 -7.95
CA TYR A 94 4.76 -23.95 -8.62
C TYR A 94 3.60 -22.94 -8.73
N TYR A 95 2.39 -23.26 -8.28
CA TYR A 95 1.21 -22.40 -8.45
C TYR A 95 1.44 -21.00 -7.90
N TYR A 96 1.82 -20.90 -6.62
CA TYR A 96 2.03 -19.62 -5.96
C TYR A 96 3.32 -18.93 -6.40
N ILE A 97 4.34 -19.69 -6.78
CA ILE A 97 5.59 -19.15 -7.33
C ILE A 97 5.28 -18.42 -8.65
N TYR A 98 4.48 -19.05 -9.51
CA TYR A 98 4.08 -18.44 -10.78
C TYR A 98 3.12 -17.25 -10.58
N GLU A 99 2.11 -17.36 -9.71
CA GLU A 99 1.21 -16.23 -9.35
C GLU A 99 2.01 -15.02 -8.87
N GLN A 100 3.02 -15.25 -8.03
CA GLN A 100 3.87 -14.19 -7.50
C GLN A 100 4.76 -13.57 -8.59
N ALA A 101 5.32 -14.38 -9.48
CA ALA A 101 6.24 -13.91 -10.52
C ALA A 101 5.55 -13.05 -11.59
N VAL A 102 4.34 -13.40 -12.02
CA VAL A 102 3.60 -12.66 -13.06
C VAL A 102 2.62 -11.63 -12.49
N GLY A 103 2.34 -11.68 -11.20
CA GLY A 103 1.32 -10.85 -10.57
C GLY A 103 -0.09 -11.43 -10.69
N LYS A 104 -0.96 -11.10 -9.72
CA LYS A 104 -2.28 -11.73 -9.57
C LYS A 104 -3.19 -11.55 -10.79
N GLU A 105 -3.25 -10.34 -11.33
CA GLU A 105 -4.16 -10.01 -12.43
C GLU A 105 -3.75 -10.75 -13.72
N GLU A 106 -2.45 -10.73 -14.03
CA GLU A 106 -1.92 -11.45 -15.18
C GLU A 106 -2.05 -12.97 -15.01
N PHE A 107 -1.77 -13.49 -13.81
CA PHE A 107 -1.99 -14.90 -13.48
C PHE A 107 -3.46 -15.31 -13.66
N PHE A 108 -4.39 -14.49 -13.17
CA PHE A 108 -5.81 -14.73 -13.34
C PHE A 108 -6.17 -14.79 -14.83
N ASN A 109 -5.80 -13.77 -15.60
CA ASN A 109 -6.14 -13.68 -17.03
C ASN A 109 -5.50 -14.80 -17.86
N LYS A 110 -4.23 -15.13 -17.62
CA LYS A 110 -3.50 -16.13 -18.42
C LYS A 110 -3.80 -17.57 -18.02
N ILE A 111 -3.98 -17.83 -16.73
CA ILE A 111 -4.10 -19.19 -16.20
C ILE A 111 -5.54 -19.50 -15.80
N LEU A 112 -6.12 -18.72 -14.88
CA LEU A 112 -7.40 -19.07 -14.26
C LEU A 112 -8.60 -18.84 -15.19
N ALA A 113 -8.60 -17.74 -15.94
CA ALA A 113 -9.64 -17.42 -16.91
C ALA A 113 -9.54 -18.25 -18.20
N ASN A 114 -8.35 -18.83 -18.47
CA ASN A 114 -8.14 -19.66 -19.64
C ASN A 114 -8.62 -21.10 -19.40
N LYS A 115 -9.78 -21.45 -19.99
CA LYS A 115 -10.41 -22.78 -19.88
C LYS A 115 -9.53 -23.94 -20.35
N LEU A 116 -8.50 -23.68 -21.16
CA LEU A 116 -7.51 -24.69 -21.58
C LEU A 116 -6.48 -25.00 -20.49
N CYS A 117 -6.28 -24.08 -19.54
CA CYS A 117 -5.31 -24.21 -18.44
C CYS A 117 -5.99 -24.55 -17.12
N ALA A 118 -7.18 -24.00 -16.89
CA ALA A 118 -7.92 -24.10 -15.65
C ALA A 118 -9.40 -24.32 -15.94
N ILE A 119 -9.99 -25.37 -15.39
CA ILE A 119 -11.45 -25.49 -15.30
C ILE A 119 -11.84 -24.95 -13.93
N PRO A 120 -12.68 -23.90 -13.85
CA PRO A 120 -13.21 -23.48 -12.56
C PRO A 120 -13.97 -24.66 -11.95
N PHE A 121 -13.48 -25.13 -10.81
CA PHE A 121 -14.19 -26.15 -10.05
C PHE A 121 -15.11 -25.38 -9.11
N VAL A 122 -16.31 -25.14 -9.63
CA VAL A 122 -17.35 -24.24 -9.14
C VAL A 122 -17.50 -24.29 -7.61
N ASP A 123 -17.86 -23.14 -7.02
CA ASP A 123 -18.47 -23.03 -5.69
C ASP A 123 -19.78 -23.84 -5.68
N LYS A 124 -19.67 -25.17 -5.56
CA LYS A 124 -20.80 -26.06 -5.51
C LYS A 124 -21.40 -25.94 -4.12
N ASN A 125 -22.55 -25.28 -4.05
CA ASN A 125 -23.42 -25.34 -2.88
C ASN A 125 -23.67 -26.83 -2.57
N ILE A 126 -23.59 -27.15 -1.29
CA ILE A 126 -23.86 -28.47 -0.75
C ILE A 126 -25.19 -28.42 -0.04
N THR A 127 -26.09 -29.33 -0.43
CA THR A 127 -27.32 -29.55 0.32
C THR A 127 -26.99 -29.99 1.74
N GLU A 128 -27.71 -29.44 2.72
CA GLU A 128 -27.49 -29.71 4.14
C GLU A 128 -27.48 -31.21 4.46
N ASP A 129 -28.37 -31.98 3.82
CA ASP A 129 -28.48 -33.43 3.98
C ASP A 129 -27.17 -34.17 3.74
N LEU A 130 -26.34 -33.70 2.80
CA LEU A 130 -25.08 -34.35 2.44
C LEU A 130 -23.97 -34.13 3.48
N VAL A 131 -24.13 -33.18 4.40
CA VAL A 131 -23.07 -32.76 5.33
C VAL A 131 -23.47 -32.82 6.79
N THR A 132 -24.72 -33.17 7.08
CA THR A 132 -25.24 -33.40 8.44
C THR A 132 -24.44 -34.42 9.25
N HIS A 133 -23.79 -35.38 8.59
CA HIS A 133 -22.90 -36.36 9.24
C HIS A 133 -21.47 -35.84 9.49
N LEU A 134 -21.09 -34.73 8.86
CA LEU A 134 -19.76 -34.12 8.98
C LEU A 134 -19.75 -32.94 9.95
N ILE A 135 -20.85 -32.17 9.97
CA ILE A 135 -21.00 -30.98 10.80
C ILE A 135 -22.43 -30.90 11.35
N ASP A 136 -22.58 -30.34 12.56
CA ASP A 136 -23.87 -29.76 12.95
C ASP A 136 -24.12 -28.60 11.98
N VAL A 137 -25.12 -28.69 11.11
CA VAL A 137 -25.38 -27.64 10.12
C VAL A 137 -25.98 -26.38 10.76
N LYS A 138 -26.78 -26.55 11.80
CA LYS A 138 -27.61 -25.48 12.37
C LYS A 138 -26.75 -24.47 13.14
N GLN A 139 -25.84 -24.95 13.99
CA GLN A 139 -25.04 -24.08 14.85
C GLN A 139 -24.03 -23.20 14.09
N PRO A 140 -23.25 -23.72 13.12
CA PRO A 140 -22.34 -22.93 12.30
C PRO A 140 -23.07 -21.92 11.42
N LYS A 141 -24.22 -22.26 10.83
CA LYS A 141 -25.01 -21.28 10.05
C LYS A 141 -25.48 -20.13 10.93
N LEU A 142 -26.02 -20.44 12.12
CA LEU A 142 -26.45 -19.42 13.07
C LEU A 142 -25.27 -18.57 13.57
N SER A 143 -24.13 -19.19 13.85
CA SER A 143 -22.93 -18.49 14.32
C SER A 143 -22.34 -17.60 13.22
N ALA A 144 -22.25 -18.09 11.98
CA ALA A 144 -21.78 -17.33 10.84
C ALA A 144 -22.68 -16.12 10.55
N LEU A 145 -24.00 -16.30 10.61
CA LEU A 145 -24.95 -15.19 10.45
C LEU A 145 -24.80 -14.16 11.57
N LYS A 146 -24.69 -14.59 12.83
CA LYS A 146 -24.44 -13.68 13.97
C LYS A 146 -23.15 -12.89 13.79
N MET A 147 -22.05 -13.55 13.41
CA MET A 147 -20.79 -12.89 13.12
C MET A 147 -20.92 -11.87 11.98
N PHE A 148 -21.60 -12.25 10.89
CA PHE A 148 -21.85 -11.36 9.76
C PHE A 148 -22.60 -10.10 10.20
N MET A 149 -23.68 -10.25 10.97
CA MET A 149 -24.48 -9.10 11.45
C MET A 149 -23.69 -8.21 12.43
N ILE A 150 -22.84 -8.80 13.28
CA ILE A 150 -21.94 -8.05 14.18
C ILE A 150 -20.91 -7.26 13.38
N ILE A 151 -20.20 -7.91 12.44
CA ILE A 151 -19.22 -7.26 11.55
C ILE A 151 -19.90 -6.10 10.81
N GLN A 152 -21.07 -6.35 10.23
CA GLN A 152 -21.83 -5.34 9.51
C GLN A 152 -22.21 -4.16 10.41
N SER A 153 -22.71 -4.41 11.63
CA SER A 153 -23.07 -3.36 12.57
C SER A 153 -21.86 -2.50 12.96
N ILE A 154 -20.71 -3.13 13.24
CA ILE A 154 -19.47 -2.43 13.57
C ILE A 154 -19.01 -1.59 12.37
N LEU A 155 -19.00 -2.16 11.17
CA LEU A 155 -18.58 -1.44 9.96
C LEU A 155 -19.51 -0.26 9.67
N ILE A 156 -20.84 -0.43 9.76
CA ILE A 156 -21.81 0.66 9.60
C ILE A 156 -21.49 1.78 10.61
N GLU A 157 -21.31 1.45 11.89
CA GLU A 157 -20.95 2.45 12.88
C GLU A 157 -19.64 3.17 12.51
N TYR A 158 -18.63 2.41 12.06
CA TYR A 158 -17.34 2.94 11.65
C TYR A 158 -17.44 3.92 10.47
N PHE A 159 -18.18 3.55 9.42
CA PHE A 159 -18.39 4.40 8.25
C PHE A 159 -19.24 5.63 8.60
N THR A 160 -20.36 5.46 9.30
CA THR A 160 -21.27 6.56 9.66
C THR A 160 -20.59 7.56 10.60
N LYS A 161 -19.73 7.10 11.51
CA LYS A 161 -18.99 7.97 12.44
C LYS A 161 -17.61 8.39 11.93
N ASN A 162 -17.27 8.08 10.68
CA ASN A 162 -15.97 8.35 10.06
C ASN A 162 -14.77 7.94 10.94
N LYS A 163 -14.84 6.78 11.59
CA LYS A 163 -13.85 6.35 12.60
C LYS A 163 -12.54 5.80 12.02
N PHE A 164 -12.35 5.82 10.70
CA PHE A 164 -11.12 5.28 10.06
C PHE A 164 -9.84 5.88 10.66
N HIS A 165 -9.83 7.20 10.88
CA HIS A 165 -8.73 7.92 11.52
C HIS A 165 -8.42 7.45 12.96
N GLN A 166 -9.36 6.79 13.65
CA GLN A 166 -9.19 6.35 15.03
C GLN A 166 -8.52 4.97 15.13
N THR A 167 -8.67 4.12 14.12
CA THR A 167 -8.09 2.77 14.06
C THR A 167 -6.87 2.67 13.15
N GLU A 168 -6.77 3.50 12.10
CA GLU A 168 -5.59 3.52 11.21
C GLU A 168 -4.33 4.10 11.89
N LEU A 169 -4.45 4.56 13.15
CA LEU A 169 -3.34 5.07 13.95
C LEU A 169 -2.69 4.04 14.88
N SER A 170 -3.06 2.76 14.81
CA SER A 170 -2.19 1.72 15.35
C SER A 170 -1.02 1.56 14.38
N THR A 171 0.06 2.30 14.63
CA THR A 171 1.32 2.23 13.86
C THR A 171 1.64 0.77 13.51
N TYR A 172 2.17 0.50 12.32
CA TYR A 172 2.66 -0.81 11.87
C TYR A 172 3.36 -1.68 12.95
N ASN A 173 3.96 -1.03 13.96
CA ASN A 173 4.63 -1.62 15.11
C ASN A 173 3.72 -2.28 16.18
N SER A 174 2.40 -2.22 16.09
CA SER A 174 1.49 -2.79 17.11
C SER A 174 0.80 -4.10 16.68
N TYR A 175 1.31 -4.77 15.64
CA TYR A 175 0.82 -6.10 15.27
C TYR A 175 1.32 -7.18 16.24
N PHE A 176 0.40 -8.02 16.72
CA PHE A 176 0.66 -9.10 17.70
C PHE A 176 1.59 -10.24 17.22
N TYR A 177 2.06 -10.20 15.98
CA TYR A 177 2.95 -11.21 15.39
C TYR A 177 4.25 -10.62 14.81
N THR A 178 4.65 -9.44 15.29
CA THR A 178 5.81 -8.71 14.73
C THR A 178 7.10 -9.54 14.83
N ASP A 179 7.26 -10.31 15.91
CA ASP A 179 8.43 -11.15 16.13
C ASP A 179 8.39 -12.45 15.31
N GLU A 180 7.22 -13.09 15.15
CA GLU A 180 7.07 -14.29 14.31
C GLU A 180 7.20 -13.95 12.81
N ILE A 181 6.61 -12.84 12.36
CA ILE A 181 6.78 -12.35 10.98
C ILE A 181 8.23 -11.90 10.76
N GLY A 182 8.86 -11.27 11.75
CA GLY A 182 10.29 -10.94 11.71
C GLY A 182 11.17 -12.19 11.56
N LYS A 183 10.88 -13.26 12.30
CA LYS A 183 11.59 -14.54 12.19
C LYS A 183 11.32 -15.25 10.86
N LEU A 184 10.11 -15.15 10.31
CA LEU A 184 9.73 -15.73 9.01
C LEU A 184 10.41 -15.00 7.84
N LEU A 185 10.52 -13.67 7.91
CA LEU A 185 11.19 -12.85 6.88
C LEU A 185 12.72 -12.94 6.94
N MET A 186 13.28 -13.33 8.08
CA MET A 186 14.72 -13.56 8.26
C MET A 186 15.17 -14.95 7.81
N ASN A 187 14.24 -15.87 7.55
CA ASN A 187 14.55 -17.24 7.15
C ASN A 187 14.11 -17.48 5.71
N THR A 188 15.09 -17.74 4.85
CA THR A 188 15.02 -18.18 3.45
C THR A 188 15.15 -17.12 2.34
N GLN A 189 16.07 -17.46 1.44
CA GLN A 189 16.51 -16.97 0.13
C GLN A 189 15.42 -16.42 -0.83
N LEU A 190 14.61 -15.45 -0.38
CA LEU A 190 13.69 -14.71 -1.23
C LEU A 190 14.26 -13.32 -1.53
N ASN A 191 14.80 -13.15 -2.75
CA ASN A 191 15.01 -11.82 -3.33
C ASN A 191 13.65 -11.23 -3.69
N ILE A 192 13.04 -10.56 -2.72
CA ILE A 192 11.92 -9.65 -2.95
C ILE A 192 12.54 -8.33 -3.42
N PRO A 193 12.16 -7.77 -4.58
CA PRO A 193 12.56 -6.41 -4.93
C PRO A 193 11.86 -5.49 -3.92
N THR A 194 12.65 -4.89 -3.04
CA THR A 194 12.10 -3.99 -2.04
C THR A 194 11.67 -2.72 -2.77
N ASN A 195 10.50 -2.23 -2.38
CA ASN A 195 9.90 -0.96 -2.77
C ASN A 195 10.93 0.18 -2.84
N LEU A 196 10.61 1.30 -3.48
CA LEU A 196 11.33 2.60 -3.57
C LEU A 196 12.43 2.92 -2.53
N GLN A 197 12.34 2.44 -1.29
CA GLN A 197 13.47 2.34 -0.35
C GLN A 197 14.73 1.66 -0.92
N GLU A 198 14.67 0.54 -1.65
CA GLU A 198 15.87 -0.11 -2.20
C GLU A 198 16.50 0.69 -3.33
N LEU A 199 15.67 1.29 -4.21
CA LEU A 199 16.15 2.22 -5.23
C LEU A 199 16.78 3.46 -4.58
N TRP A 200 16.17 3.97 -3.51
CA TRP A 200 16.68 5.10 -2.73
C TRP A 200 17.98 4.75 -1.98
N LEU A 201 18.08 3.54 -1.43
CA LEU A 201 19.28 3.03 -0.78
C LEU A 201 20.38 2.75 -1.82
N MET A 202 20.05 2.24 -3.01
CA MET A 202 21.01 2.08 -4.12
C MET A 202 21.52 3.41 -4.65
N ILE A 203 20.65 4.40 -4.87
CA ILE A 203 21.07 5.73 -5.34
C ILE A 203 21.97 6.39 -4.29
N ARG A 204 21.65 6.24 -3.00
CA ARG A 204 22.44 6.80 -1.91
C ARG A 204 23.76 6.07 -1.67
N ASP A 205 23.77 4.74 -1.75
CA ASP A 205 24.99 3.94 -1.59
C ASP A 205 25.94 4.19 -2.76
N ARG A 206 25.40 4.25 -3.98
CA ARG A 206 26.15 4.66 -5.17
C ARG A 206 26.68 6.09 -5.06
N PHE A 207 25.88 7.05 -4.61
CA PHE A 207 26.34 8.41 -4.41
C PHE A 207 27.45 8.49 -3.34
N ALA A 208 27.28 7.80 -2.21
CA ALA A 208 28.27 7.76 -1.15
C ALA A 208 29.59 7.15 -1.64
N GLU A 209 29.52 6.07 -2.42
CA GLU A 209 30.69 5.41 -2.99
C GLU A 209 31.35 6.27 -4.10
N GLU A 210 30.60 6.71 -5.10
CA GLU A 210 31.14 7.41 -6.28
C GLU A 210 31.56 8.86 -5.99
N GLN A 211 30.85 9.57 -5.11
CA GLN A 211 31.07 11.02 -4.87
C GLN A 211 31.82 11.29 -3.58
N LEU A 212 31.60 10.47 -2.54
CA LEU A 212 32.19 10.67 -1.22
C LEU A 212 33.27 9.63 -0.88
N GLU A 213 33.45 8.60 -1.72
CA GLU A 213 34.39 7.49 -1.49
C GLU A 213 34.11 6.76 -0.18
N ILE A 214 32.83 6.60 0.14
CA ILE A 214 32.33 5.90 1.32
C ILE A 214 31.58 4.66 0.88
N LYS A 215 32.12 3.48 1.19
CA LYS A 215 31.43 2.21 1.04
C LYS A 215 30.55 1.95 2.25
N ILE A 216 29.24 1.85 2.03
CA ILE A 216 28.27 1.58 3.09
C ILE A 216 28.19 0.06 3.34
N ILE A 217 28.54 -0.38 4.55
CA ILE A 217 28.51 -1.80 4.96
C ILE A 217 27.22 -2.06 5.72
N ARG A 218 26.27 -2.73 5.06
CA ARG A 218 24.98 -3.13 5.64
C ARG A 218 25.12 -4.46 6.36
N GLN A 219 24.79 -4.48 7.64
CA GLN A 219 24.69 -5.71 8.40
C GLN A 219 23.32 -6.36 8.16
N SER A 220 23.23 -7.69 8.28
CA SER A 220 21.93 -8.37 8.31
C SER A 220 21.14 -7.91 9.54
N GLY A 221 19.81 -7.78 9.39
CA GLY A 221 18.93 -7.36 10.48
C GLY A 221 18.53 -5.88 10.44
N ARG A 222 17.67 -5.50 11.39
CA ARG A 222 17.21 -4.11 11.58
C ARG A 222 18.17 -3.37 12.50
N SER A 223 19.33 -2.96 11.98
CA SER A 223 20.25 -2.07 12.70
C SER A 223 20.06 -0.62 12.26
N LEU A 224 19.88 0.29 13.22
CA LEU A 224 19.96 1.74 12.98
C LEU A 224 21.40 2.25 12.96
N CYS A 225 22.38 1.38 13.23
CA CYS A 225 23.79 1.70 13.10
C CYS A 225 24.32 1.06 11.82
N VAL A 226 24.82 1.88 10.91
CA VAL A 226 25.41 1.42 9.65
C VAL A 226 26.91 1.72 9.68
N LYS A 227 27.72 0.72 9.34
CA LYS A 227 29.17 0.89 9.23
C LYS A 227 29.49 1.48 7.85
N GLY A 228 30.48 2.34 7.79
CA GLY A 228 31.06 2.83 6.53
C GLY A 228 32.54 2.51 6.49
N GLU A 229 33.06 2.29 5.30
CA GLU A 229 34.49 2.16 5.00
C GLU A 229 34.87 3.29 4.05
N ILE A 230 35.94 4.02 4.38
CA ILE A 230 36.48 5.07 3.50
C ILE A 230 37.37 4.38 2.45
N ILE A 231 37.03 4.54 1.18
CA ILE A 231 37.71 3.90 0.04
C ILE A 231 38.97 4.69 -0.33
N ASP A 232 38.86 6.03 -0.37
CA ASP A 232 39.96 6.95 -0.68
C ASP A 232 39.99 8.10 0.34
N GLN A 233 40.94 8.02 1.28
CA GLN A 233 41.10 9.01 2.35
C GLN A 233 41.37 10.42 1.81
N ASN A 234 42.13 10.55 0.71
CA ASN A 234 42.50 11.86 0.18
C ASN A 234 41.28 12.57 -0.43
N LYS A 235 40.40 11.84 -1.11
CA LYS A 235 39.16 12.38 -1.64
C LYS A 235 38.13 12.64 -0.55
N PHE A 236 38.00 11.73 0.42
CA PHE A 236 37.14 11.94 1.60
C PHE A 236 37.52 13.23 2.34
N CYS A 237 38.81 13.44 2.60
CA CYS A 237 39.34 14.63 3.26
C CYS A 237 39.16 15.95 2.46
N LYS A 238 38.69 15.91 1.20
CA LYS A 238 38.30 17.14 0.48
C LYS A 238 36.99 17.72 1.00
N TYR A 239 36.13 16.87 1.54
CA TYR A 239 34.79 17.24 2.00
C TYR A 239 34.66 17.25 3.52
N PHE A 240 35.48 16.46 4.20
CA PHE A 240 35.47 16.28 5.65
C PHE A 240 36.85 16.64 6.21
N ASP A 241 36.92 17.20 7.42
CA ASP A 241 38.18 17.70 8.01
C ASP A 241 39.34 16.68 7.96
N HIS A 242 40.57 17.18 7.88
CA HIS A 242 41.81 16.40 7.68
C HIS A 242 42.27 15.53 8.88
N ASP A 243 41.42 15.24 9.85
CA ASP A 243 41.83 14.43 11.01
C ASP A 243 41.83 12.93 10.65
N GLU A 244 43.03 12.35 10.60
CA GLU A 244 43.26 10.92 10.36
C GLU A 244 42.55 10.01 11.39
N ASN A 245 42.08 10.58 12.51
CA ASN A 245 41.33 9.85 13.55
C ASN A 245 39.80 9.90 13.38
N ILE A 246 39.26 10.45 12.30
CA ILE A 246 37.81 10.51 12.09
C ILE A 246 37.23 9.09 12.01
N LYS A 247 36.39 8.76 12.98
CA LYS A 247 35.58 7.54 12.97
C LYS A 247 34.28 7.81 12.22
N LEU A 248 34.15 7.22 11.03
CA LEU A 248 32.92 7.29 10.26
C LEU A 248 31.80 6.48 10.93
N SER A 249 30.72 7.16 11.31
CA SER A 249 29.49 6.53 11.81
C SER A 249 28.31 7.01 10.97
N LEU A 250 27.58 6.07 10.36
CA LEU A 250 26.45 6.37 9.49
C LEU A 250 25.14 6.08 10.20
N PHE A 251 24.25 7.08 10.21
CA PHE A 251 22.92 6.99 10.80
C PHE A 251 21.83 7.12 9.72
N PRO A 252 21.19 6.01 9.29
CA PRO A 252 20.05 6.07 8.39
C PRO A 252 18.87 6.73 9.12
N SER A 253 18.37 7.83 8.55
CA SER A 253 17.18 8.53 9.04
C SER A 253 16.17 8.73 7.92
N LYS A 254 14.91 8.98 8.28
CA LYS A 254 13.91 9.43 7.30
C LYS A 254 14.30 10.83 6.83
N PRO A 255 14.17 11.16 5.54
CA PRO A 255 14.61 12.47 5.01
C PRO A 255 14.06 13.65 5.81
N LYS A 256 12.77 13.64 6.15
CA LYS A 256 12.12 14.72 6.92
C LYS A 256 12.72 14.99 8.30
N ASP A 257 13.36 13.99 8.92
CA ASP A 257 13.96 14.11 10.26
C ASP A 257 15.41 14.61 10.18
N MET A 258 16.06 14.54 9.01
CA MET A 258 17.47 14.90 8.83
C MET A 258 17.77 16.38 9.15
N PRO A 259 16.98 17.38 8.70
CA PRO A 259 17.25 18.78 9.02
C PRO A 259 17.24 19.04 10.54
N TRP A 260 16.32 18.40 11.27
CA TRP A 260 16.28 18.49 12.73
C TRP A 260 17.49 17.82 13.40
N LEU A 261 17.93 16.66 12.91
CA LEU A 261 19.13 15.98 13.43
C LEU A 261 20.37 16.87 13.29
N LEU A 262 20.49 17.59 12.17
CA LEU A 262 21.59 18.54 11.95
C LEU A 262 21.43 19.79 12.83
N ALA A 263 20.24 20.39 12.88
CA ALA A 263 19.96 21.57 13.72
C ALA A 263 20.23 21.31 15.21
N SER A 264 19.90 20.11 15.69
CA SER A 264 20.11 19.68 17.08
C SER A 264 21.54 19.19 17.35
N LYS A 265 22.46 19.28 16.37
CA LYS A 265 23.86 18.83 16.46
C LYS A 265 24.01 17.35 16.84
N ARG A 266 22.99 16.53 16.56
CA ARG A 266 23.06 15.05 16.75
C ARG A 266 23.83 14.37 15.62
N VAL A 267 23.89 15.01 14.46
CA VAL A 267 24.77 14.67 13.35
C VAL A 267 25.53 15.92 12.92
N ILE A 268 26.73 15.71 12.37
CA ILE A 268 27.61 16.78 11.89
C ILE A 268 27.47 17.02 10.38
N HIS A 269 27.12 15.98 9.63
CA HIS A 269 26.98 16.02 8.17
C HIS A 269 25.70 15.31 7.74
N LEU A 270 25.14 15.72 6.61
CA LEU A 270 23.98 15.11 5.97
C LEU A 270 24.27 14.83 4.50
N VAL A 271 23.79 13.69 4.02
CA VAL A 271 23.65 13.40 2.58
C VAL A 271 22.16 13.28 2.30
N THR A 272 21.59 14.28 1.63
CA THR A 272 20.15 14.39 1.43
C THR A 272 19.82 15.23 0.19
N PHE A 273 18.56 15.19 -0.21
CA PHE A 273 18.08 16.01 -1.31
C PHE A 273 17.85 17.45 -0.88
N GLU A 274 18.08 18.36 -1.81
CA GLU A 274 17.84 19.78 -1.61
C GLU A 274 16.37 20.07 -1.22
N THR A 275 15.43 19.32 -1.81
CA THR A 275 13.99 19.43 -1.55
C THR A 275 13.64 19.19 -0.07
N VAL A 276 14.43 18.38 0.61
CA VAL A 276 14.24 18.06 2.03
C VAL A 276 14.73 19.21 2.90
N VAL A 277 15.94 19.69 2.69
CA VAL A 277 16.59 20.68 3.57
C VAL A 277 16.07 22.10 3.35
N LYS A 278 15.72 22.48 2.12
CA LYS A 278 15.15 23.80 1.80
C LYS A 278 13.72 24.00 2.32
N ASN A 279 13.07 22.94 2.82
CA ASN A 279 11.75 23.05 3.44
C ASN A 279 11.82 23.55 4.91
N TYR A 280 13.02 23.74 5.45
CA TYR A 280 13.29 24.14 6.83
C TYR A 280 14.22 25.36 6.85
N PRO A 281 14.32 26.10 7.98
CA PRO A 281 15.28 27.18 8.13
C PRO A 281 16.71 26.72 7.84
N THR A 282 17.49 27.57 7.19
CA THR A 282 18.87 27.25 6.81
C THR A 282 19.76 27.13 8.06
N VAL A 283 20.13 25.90 8.38
CA VAL A 283 21.01 25.52 9.50
C VAL A 283 22.27 24.79 9.02
N TYR A 284 22.59 24.90 7.73
CA TYR A 284 23.60 24.10 7.07
C TYR A 284 24.35 24.91 6.01
N ILE A 285 25.53 24.43 5.64
CA ILE A 285 26.27 24.84 4.45
C ILE A 285 26.32 23.67 3.47
N ILE A 286 26.32 23.97 2.18
CA ILE A 286 26.44 22.95 1.13
C ILE A 286 27.93 22.70 0.89
N LEU A 287 28.39 21.50 1.20
CA LEU A 287 29.77 21.07 0.96
C LEU A 287 29.96 20.52 -0.45
N HIS A 288 28.94 19.82 -0.96
CA HIS A 288 28.94 19.21 -2.28
C HIS A 288 27.50 19.04 -2.78
N GLU A 289 27.27 19.31 -4.05
CA GLU A 289 25.97 19.22 -4.69
C GLU A 289 26.11 18.53 -6.05
N VAL A 290 25.20 17.60 -6.32
CA VAL A 290 25.11 16.89 -7.60
C VAL A 290 23.65 16.88 -8.01
N ALA A 291 23.38 17.28 -9.26
CA ALA A 291 22.05 17.19 -9.83
C ALA A 291 21.66 15.72 -10.09
N ASP A 292 20.52 15.28 -9.54
CA ASP A 292 19.95 13.98 -9.89
C ASP A 292 19.00 14.17 -11.09
N PRO A 293 19.34 13.65 -12.28
CA PRO A 293 18.51 13.84 -13.46
C PRO A 293 17.16 13.11 -13.37
N ASN A 294 16.98 12.20 -12.41
CA ASN A 294 15.80 11.35 -12.31
C ASN A 294 14.74 11.88 -11.35
N ILE A 295 15.06 12.87 -10.52
CA ILE A 295 14.15 13.39 -9.49
C ILE A 295 13.78 14.82 -9.83
N CYS A 296 12.48 15.07 -10.03
CA CYS A 296 11.93 16.42 -10.06
C CYS A 296 10.63 16.48 -9.26
N LEU A 297 10.40 17.60 -8.58
CA LEU A 297 9.11 17.88 -7.98
C LEU A 297 8.22 18.54 -9.02
N ALA A 298 7.01 18.01 -9.17
CA ALA A 298 6.04 18.46 -10.15
C ALA A 298 4.70 18.77 -9.52
N LEU A 299 4.02 19.78 -10.04
CA LEU A 299 2.59 19.99 -9.78
C LEU A 299 1.81 19.10 -10.75
N LEU A 300 0.97 18.23 -10.19
CA LEU A 300 0.15 17.28 -10.92
C LEU A 300 -1.33 17.65 -10.71
N CYS A 301 -2.12 17.53 -11.78
CA CYS A 301 -3.57 17.74 -11.74
C CYS A 301 -4.29 16.52 -12.34
N ARG A 302 -5.62 16.45 -12.16
CA ARG A 302 -6.44 15.44 -12.83
C ARG A 302 -6.34 15.59 -14.35
N LYS A 303 -6.36 14.47 -15.08
CA LYS A 303 -6.34 14.48 -16.54
C LYS A 303 -7.55 15.27 -17.09
N GLY A 304 -7.25 16.27 -17.91
CA GLY A 304 -8.26 17.17 -18.49
C GLY A 304 -8.65 18.35 -17.61
N ALA A 305 -8.24 18.37 -16.34
CA ALA A 305 -8.40 19.54 -15.49
C ALA A 305 -7.34 20.60 -15.81
N CYS A 306 -7.76 21.85 -15.87
CA CYS A 306 -6.86 23.00 -16.02
C CYS A 306 -6.81 23.76 -14.70
N ILE A 307 -5.64 23.82 -14.08
CA ILE A 307 -5.41 24.65 -12.89
C ILE A 307 -4.80 25.95 -13.38
N GLU A 308 -5.47 27.06 -13.11
CA GLU A 308 -5.02 28.38 -13.50
C GLU A 308 -4.95 29.28 -12.27
N PRO A 309 -3.92 29.13 -11.40
CA PRO A 309 -3.83 29.91 -10.16
C PRO A 309 -3.81 31.43 -10.39
N LYS A 310 -3.48 31.88 -11.60
CA LYS A 310 -3.53 33.29 -12.03
C LYS A 310 -4.95 33.81 -12.27
N LYS A 311 -5.90 32.93 -12.57
CA LYS A 311 -7.32 33.29 -12.77
C LYS A 311 -8.15 33.06 -11.50
N SER A 312 -7.62 32.29 -10.54
CA SER A 312 -8.21 32.09 -9.22
C SER A 312 -8.34 33.41 -8.46
N THR A 313 -9.42 33.55 -7.68
CA THR A 313 -9.72 34.75 -6.89
C THR A 313 -9.70 34.43 -5.41
N HIS A 314 -9.81 35.44 -4.53
CA HIS A 314 -9.92 35.19 -3.09
C HIS A 314 -11.14 34.32 -2.72
N GLN A 315 -12.21 34.35 -3.53
CA GLN A 315 -13.43 33.57 -3.33
C GLN A 315 -13.36 32.17 -3.96
N ASN A 316 -12.44 31.95 -4.88
CA ASN A 316 -12.26 30.67 -5.57
C ASN A 316 -10.76 30.35 -5.67
N LYS A 317 -10.16 30.02 -4.51
CA LYS A 317 -8.74 29.70 -4.41
C LYS A 317 -8.49 28.29 -4.90
N SER A 318 -7.41 28.09 -5.66
CA SER A 318 -6.97 26.74 -6.01
C SER A 318 -6.42 26.03 -4.77
N LEU A 319 -6.93 24.84 -4.48
CA LEU A 319 -6.51 24.00 -3.36
C LEU A 319 -5.41 23.03 -3.81
N ILE A 320 -4.22 23.15 -3.22
CA ILE A 320 -3.05 22.35 -3.61
C ILE A 320 -2.54 21.59 -2.39
N ALA A 321 -2.54 20.26 -2.49
CA ALA A 321 -1.98 19.39 -1.47
C ALA A 321 -0.48 19.16 -1.72
N ALA A 322 0.37 19.46 -0.75
CA ALA A 322 1.81 19.31 -0.90
C ALA A 322 2.50 18.92 0.41
N GLU A 323 3.44 17.99 0.35
CA GLU A 323 4.37 17.73 1.47
C GLU A 323 5.39 18.88 1.63
N HIS A 324 5.77 19.48 0.50
CA HIS A 324 6.84 20.47 0.37
C HIS A 324 6.30 21.90 0.18
N VAL A 325 5.41 22.37 1.06
CA VAL A 325 4.70 23.67 0.93
C VAL A 325 5.62 24.88 0.67
N SER A 326 6.82 24.91 1.27
CA SER A 326 7.78 26.02 1.08
C SER A 326 8.30 26.09 -0.37
N HIS A 327 8.50 24.94 -1.01
CA HIS A 327 8.92 24.87 -2.41
C HIS A 327 7.81 25.34 -3.35
N VAL A 328 6.57 24.95 -3.07
CA VAL A 328 5.41 25.40 -3.85
C VAL A 328 5.22 26.91 -3.74
N THR A 329 5.33 27.44 -2.52
CA THR A 329 5.24 28.89 -2.25
C THR A 329 6.29 29.65 -3.04
N ARG A 330 7.56 29.24 -2.94
CA ARG A 330 8.68 29.88 -3.66
C ARG A 330 8.52 29.79 -5.17
N PHE A 331 8.09 28.63 -5.67
CA PHE A 331 7.82 28.44 -7.09
C PHE A 331 6.72 29.39 -7.58
N PHE A 332 5.64 29.53 -6.83
CA PHE A 332 4.54 30.45 -7.14
C PHE A 332 4.94 31.92 -7.07
N GLU A 333 5.77 32.31 -6.10
CA GLU A 333 6.39 33.64 -6.05
C GLU A 333 7.23 33.92 -7.30
N GLN A 334 8.08 32.97 -7.71
CA GLN A 334 8.93 33.10 -8.91
C GLN A 334 8.13 33.31 -10.20
N ILE A 335 6.93 32.72 -10.29
CA ILE A 335 6.04 32.90 -11.46
C ILE A 335 4.95 33.95 -11.25
N ASN A 336 5.11 34.80 -10.21
CA ASN A 336 4.24 35.92 -9.85
C ASN A 336 2.76 35.52 -9.63
N ILE A 337 2.52 34.41 -8.94
CA ILE A 337 1.17 34.04 -8.45
C ILE A 337 0.94 34.67 -7.08
N ASN A 338 -0.17 35.38 -6.93
CA ASN A 338 -0.53 36.02 -5.67
C ASN A 338 -0.93 34.97 -4.61
N PRO A 339 -0.33 34.97 -3.39
CA PRO A 339 -0.71 34.08 -2.30
C PRO A 339 -2.21 34.06 -1.95
N SER A 340 -2.95 35.11 -2.27
CA SER A 340 -4.40 35.17 -2.05
C SER A 340 -5.23 34.30 -3.00
N THR A 341 -4.64 33.74 -4.06
CA THR A 341 -5.36 32.99 -5.12
C THR A 341 -5.24 31.48 -4.99
N TYR A 342 -4.47 30.99 -4.01
CA TYR A 342 -4.33 29.56 -3.75
C TYR A 342 -4.36 29.27 -2.23
N HIS A 343 -4.60 28.01 -1.91
CA HIS A 343 -4.47 27.45 -0.57
C HIS A 343 -3.54 26.24 -0.64
N LEU A 344 -2.53 26.19 0.23
CA LEU A 344 -1.65 25.04 0.35
C LEU A 344 -2.10 24.21 1.54
N ASP A 345 -2.53 22.98 1.28
CA ASP A 345 -2.78 22.01 2.32
C ASP A 345 -1.54 21.13 2.52
N ARG A 346 -1.08 21.01 3.76
CA ARG A 346 0.13 20.26 4.07
C ARG A 346 -0.24 18.80 4.29
N VAL A 347 0.28 17.93 3.44
CA VAL A 347 0.06 16.47 3.55
C VAL A 347 1.32 15.76 4.04
N THR A 348 1.17 14.66 4.77
CA THR A 348 2.28 13.89 5.36
C THR A 348 2.43 12.47 4.81
N GLY A 349 1.83 12.19 3.66
CA GLY A 349 1.90 10.92 2.93
C GLY A 349 0.82 10.80 1.86
N SER A 350 1.04 9.92 0.88
CA SER A 350 0.11 9.54 -0.20
C SER A 350 -0.69 10.71 -0.79
N SER A 351 0.02 11.68 -1.36
CA SER A 351 -0.59 12.84 -2.01
C SER A 351 -1.54 12.45 -3.14
N GLU A 352 -1.29 11.33 -3.83
CA GLU A 352 -2.12 10.82 -4.93
C GLU A 352 -3.59 10.65 -4.54
N GLY A 353 -3.85 10.26 -3.28
CA GLY A 353 -5.20 10.06 -2.75
C GLY A 353 -6.08 11.32 -2.83
N TYR A 354 -5.47 12.51 -2.85
CA TYR A 354 -6.19 13.78 -2.97
C TYR A 354 -6.74 14.03 -4.38
N LEU A 355 -6.20 13.36 -5.40
CA LEU A 355 -6.69 13.43 -6.79
C LEU A 355 -7.63 12.27 -7.18
N VAL A 356 -7.59 11.13 -6.48
CA VAL A 356 -8.32 9.90 -6.85
C VAL A 356 -9.83 9.96 -6.51
N ASN A 357 -10.26 10.89 -5.66
CA ASN A 357 -11.67 10.98 -5.28
C ASN A 357 -12.58 11.39 -6.45
N THR A 358 -13.79 10.81 -6.44
CA THR A 358 -14.88 11.08 -7.40
C THR A 358 -15.38 12.52 -7.29
N ASP A 359 -16.21 12.95 -8.25
CA ASP A 359 -16.80 14.30 -8.31
C ASP A 359 -17.56 14.72 -7.03
N LEU A 360 -17.85 13.78 -6.13
CA LEU A 360 -18.51 14.01 -4.85
C LEU A 360 -17.58 14.60 -3.78
N TYR A 361 -16.26 14.38 -3.86
CA TYR A 361 -15.30 14.82 -2.83
C TYR A 361 -13.99 15.33 -3.45
N LEU A 362 -13.98 16.59 -3.89
CA LEU A 362 -12.74 17.26 -4.32
C LEU A 362 -11.90 17.65 -3.09
N LEU A 363 -10.87 16.85 -2.77
CA LEU A 363 -9.95 17.14 -1.65
C LEU A 363 -8.81 18.10 -2.04
N ALA A 364 -8.43 18.15 -3.32
CA ALA A 364 -7.52 19.13 -3.86
C ALA A 364 -7.71 19.26 -5.37
N ASP A 365 -7.35 20.42 -5.92
CA ASP A 365 -7.28 20.65 -7.37
C ASP A 365 -5.99 20.06 -7.94
N ALA A 366 -4.87 20.21 -7.21
CA ALA A 366 -3.55 19.73 -7.56
C ALA A 366 -2.83 19.07 -6.38
N ILE A 367 -1.81 18.28 -6.72
CA ILE A 367 -0.84 17.76 -5.76
C ILE A 367 0.58 18.09 -6.19
N VAL A 368 1.53 18.07 -5.26
CA VAL A 368 2.97 18.16 -5.57
C VAL A 368 3.67 16.86 -5.18
N GLU A 369 4.32 16.24 -6.17
CA GLU A 369 4.94 14.93 -6.01
C GLU A 369 6.19 14.77 -6.88
N SER A 370 7.03 13.79 -6.56
CA SER A 370 8.15 13.39 -7.41
C SER A 370 7.63 12.79 -8.72
N TYR A 371 7.88 13.44 -9.85
CA TYR A 371 7.48 12.94 -11.15
C TYR A 371 8.68 12.28 -11.84
N LEU A 372 8.73 10.95 -11.79
CA LEU A 372 9.61 10.22 -12.71
C LEU A 372 9.06 10.41 -14.12
N THR A 373 9.93 10.86 -15.04
CA THR A 373 9.62 11.25 -16.44
C THR A 373 8.86 10.20 -17.28
N LYS A 374 8.58 9.01 -16.74
CA LYS A 374 7.84 7.92 -17.38
C LYS A 374 6.75 7.38 -16.44
N THR A 375 5.54 7.93 -16.58
CA THR A 375 4.24 7.21 -16.59
C THR A 375 4.04 6.05 -15.60
N THR A 376 3.17 6.25 -14.60
CA THR A 376 2.38 5.15 -14.00
C THR A 376 0.95 5.54 -13.59
N ASN A 377 0.63 6.82 -13.35
CA ASN A 377 -0.75 7.21 -13.02
C ASN A 377 -1.54 7.64 -14.26
N THR A 378 -2.46 6.77 -14.71
CA THR A 378 -3.40 6.99 -15.83
C THR A 378 -4.35 8.18 -15.62
N HIS A 379 -4.46 8.68 -14.38
CA HIS A 379 -5.45 9.68 -13.98
C HIS A 379 -4.89 11.10 -13.77
N CYS A 380 -3.56 11.28 -13.81
CA CYS A 380 -2.93 12.57 -13.55
C CYS A 380 -2.14 13.09 -14.77
N THR A 381 -2.05 14.40 -14.91
CA THR A 381 -1.23 15.08 -15.93
C THR A 381 -0.27 16.06 -15.27
N LEU A 382 0.95 16.13 -15.80
CA LEU A 382 1.96 17.10 -15.40
C LEU A 382 1.49 18.50 -15.79
N TRP A 383 1.38 19.40 -14.82
CA TRP A 383 1.09 20.80 -15.06
C TRP A 383 2.37 21.62 -15.19
N ASN A 384 3.29 21.52 -14.21
CA ASN A 384 4.57 22.23 -14.24
C ASN A 384 5.61 21.58 -13.32
N GLY A 385 6.89 21.81 -13.58
CA GLY A 385 7.99 21.44 -12.68
C GLY A 385 8.18 22.51 -11.60
N VAL A 386 7.96 22.12 -10.33
CA VAL A 386 8.13 22.99 -9.16
C VAL A 386 9.61 23.18 -8.84
N VAL A 387 10.39 22.10 -8.93
CA VAL A 387 11.85 22.13 -8.85
C VAL A 387 12.38 21.58 -10.16
N LYS A 388 13.02 22.44 -10.95
CA LYS A 388 13.63 22.08 -12.23
C LYS A 388 14.93 21.32 -11.99
N ARG A 389 15.28 20.45 -12.94
CA ARG A 389 16.56 19.72 -12.99
C ARG A 389 17.74 20.65 -13.04
#